data_AF-B9XFA7-F1
#
_entry.id   AF-B9XFA7-F1
#
_cell.length_a   1.000
_cell.length_b   1.000
_cell.length_c   1.000
_cell.angle_alpha   90.00
_cell.angle_beta   90.00
_cell.angle_gamma   90.00
#
_symmetry.space_group_name_H-M   'P 1'
#
loop_
_entity.id
_entity.type
_entity.pdbx_description
1 polymer ?
#
loop_
_entity_poly.entity_id
_entity_poly.type
_entity_poly.pdbx_seq_one_letter_code
_entity_poly.pdbx_strand_id
1 'polypeptide(L)'
;MIVLPAKKQKDLRQQASLFQAFRMPLQMKVLVQDCQTELYFSGSDSWTSDPEEAIDFGHVPRAAEFLLESRGLQADIILHFGHPAYDLRLKGTR
;
A
#
# COMPACT_ATOMS: atom_id res chain seq x y z
N MET A 1 6.34 42.52 12.57
CA MET A 1 7.00 41.74 11.50
C MET A 1 8.03 40.85 12.17
N ILE A 2 7.73 39.57 12.39
CA ILE A 2 8.63 38.66 13.14
C ILE A 2 9.53 37.94 12.14
N VAL A 3 10.82 38.27 12.16
CA VAL A 3 11.85 37.60 11.35
C VAL A 3 12.34 36.39 12.14
N LEU A 4 12.06 35.19 11.63
CA LEU A 4 12.52 33.94 12.23
C LEU A 4 14.01 33.69 11.92
N PRO A 5 14.78 33.10 12.85
CA PRO A 5 16.22 32.88 12.70
C PRO A 5 16.56 31.82 11.63
N ALA A 6 17.62 32.08 10.85
CA ALA A 6 18.04 31.33 9.66
C ALA A 6 18.22 29.81 9.84
N LYS A 7 18.45 29.33 11.07
CA LYS A 7 18.56 27.89 11.38
C LYS A 7 17.24 27.13 11.21
N LYS A 8 16.08 27.76 11.46
CA LYS A 8 14.75 27.12 11.28
C LYS A 8 14.32 27.04 9.81
N GLN A 9 14.88 27.86 8.93
CA GLN A 9 14.54 27.87 7.49
C GLN A 9 15.19 26.75 6.69
N LYS A 10 16.39 26.29 7.10
CA LYS A 10 17.06 25.16 6.43
C LYS A 10 16.31 23.83 6.63
N ASP A 11 15.72 23.66 7.81
CA ASP A 11 15.00 22.45 8.20
C ASP A 11 13.71 22.27 7.38
N LEU A 12 12.87 23.31 7.29
CA LEU A 12 11.63 23.26 6.50
C LEU A 12 11.88 23.04 4.99
N ARG A 13 12.99 23.52 4.45
CA ARG A 13 13.33 23.31 3.02
C ARG A 13 13.78 21.88 2.74
N GLN A 14 14.45 21.22 3.67
CA GLN A 14 14.82 19.81 3.54
C GLN A 14 13.60 18.90 3.68
N GLN A 15 12.73 19.19 4.66
CA GLN A 15 11.47 18.44 4.83
C GLN A 15 10.53 18.60 3.63
N ALA A 16 10.41 19.82 3.09
CA ALA A 16 9.65 20.06 1.86
C ALA A 16 10.24 19.36 0.63
N SER A 17 11.55 19.08 0.60
CA SER A 17 12.17 18.34 -0.50
C SER A 17 11.79 16.86 -0.52
N LEU A 18 11.51 16.24 0.64
CA LEU A 18 10.97 14.88 0.71
C LEU A 18 9.56 14.82 0.09
N PHE A 19 8.72 15.82 0.38
CA PHE A 19 7.39 15.93 -0.21
C PHE A 19 7.42 16.32 -1.70
N GLN A 20 8.39 17.11 -2.16
CA GLN A 20 8.55 17.49 -3.57
C GLN A 20 9.22 16.40 -4.43
N ALA A 21 10.07 15.54 -3.84
CA ALA A 21 10.62 14.36 -4.50
C ALA A 21 9.56 13.25 -4.67
N PHE A 22 8.56 13.19 -3.78
CA PHE A 22 7.36 12.36 -3.92
C PHE A 22 6.30 13.03 -4.83
N ARG A 23 6.68 13.40 -6.07
CA ARG A 23 5.69 13.61 -7.14
C ARG A 23 5.40 12.28 -7.84
N MET A 24 4.88 11.32 -7.10
CA MET A 24 4.11 10.22 -7.68
C MET A 24 2.68 10.45 -7.26
N PRO A 25 1.67 10.26 -8.14
CA PRO A 25 0.35 10.02 -7.62
C PRO A 25 0.50 8.81 -6.68
N LEU A 26 0.32 9.01 -5.38
CA LEU A 26 0.21 7.95 -4.38
C LEU A 26 -1.08 7.18 -4.68
N GLN A 27 -1.14 6.54 -5.84
CA GLN A 27 -2.29 5.75 -6.23
C GLN A 27 -2.20 4.47 -5.42
N MET A 28 -2.96 4.46 -4.33
CA MET A 28 -3.11 3.31 -3.47
C MET A 28 -3.65 2.15 -4.31
N LYS A 29 -2.98 1.00 -4.26
CA LYS A 29 -3.53 -0.27 -4.77
C LYS A 29 -4.17 -1.04 -3.62
N VAL A 30 -5.25 -1.75 -3.91
CA VAL A 30 -5.86 -2.70 -2.98
C VAL A 30 -5.48 -4.09 -3.45
N LEU A 31 -4.55 -4.71 -2.74
CA LEU A 31 -4.02 -6.03 -3.08
C LEU A 31 -4.51 -7.08 -2.10
N VAL A 32 -4.42 -8.36 -2.50
CA VAL A 32 -4.64 -9.51 -1.62
C VAL A 32 -3.33 -10.25 -1.47
N GLN A 33 -2.94 -10.57 -0.24
CA GLN A 33 -1.69 -11.25 0.08
C GLN A 33 -1.95 -12.50 0.91
N ASP A 34 -1.42 -13.64 0.49
CA ASP A 34 -1.51 -14.89 1.25
C ASP A 34 -0.71 -14.79 2.56
N CYS A 35 -1.33 -15.22 3.66
CA CYS A 35 -0.75 -15.07 5.00
C CYS A 35 0.42 -16.02 5.28
N GLN A 36 0.59 -17.09 4.50
CA GLN A 36 1.62 -18.11 4.74
C GLN A 36 2.85 -17.88 3.87
N THR A 37 2.62 -17.56 2.60
CA THR A 37 3.66 -17.41 1.57
C THR A 37 4.08 -15.96 1.36
N GLU A 38 3.29 -15.00 1.86
CA GLU A 38 3.47 -13.57 1.65
C GLU A 38 3.43 -13.13 0.18
N LEU A 39 2.91 -13.99 -0.71
CA LEU A 39 2.74 -13.66 -2.12
C LEU A 39 1.43 -12.88 -2.33
N TYR A 40 1.43 -12.00 -3.33
CA TYR A 40 0.29 -11.21 -3.77
C TYR A 40 -0.46 -11.93 -4.89
N PHE A 41 -1.79 -11.83 -4.87
CA PHE A 41 -2.63 -12.41 -5.91
C PHE A 41 -2.44 -11.66 -7.23
N SER A 42 -2.01 -12.35 -8.29
CA SER A 42 -1.79 -11.77 -9.63
C SER A 42 -2.90 -12.12 -10.64
N GLY A 43 -3.90 -12.91 -10.22
CA GLY A 43 -4.99 -13.39 -11.09
C GLY A 43 -4.80 -14.82 -11.60
N SER A 44 -5.87 -15.43 -12.13
CA SER A 44 -5.85 -16.78 -12.70
C SER A 44 -5.18 -17.84 -11.80
N ASP A 45 -5.50 -17.81 -10.50
CA ASP A 45 -4.91 -18.67 -9.47
C ASP A 45 -3.37 -18.58 -9.33
N SER A 46 -2.77 -17.51 -9.84
CA SER A 46 -1.34 -17.24 -9.76
C SER A 46 -1.04 -16.19 -8.68
N TRP A 47 0.17 -16.30 -8.14
CA TRP A 47 0.68 -15.46 -7.06
C TRP A 47 2.07 -14.94 -7.42
N THR A 48 2.39 -13.71 -7.02
CA THR A 48 3.67 -13.03 -7.30
C THR A 48 4.26 -12.45 -6.03
N SER A 49 5.59 -12.33 -5.96
CA SER A 49 6.26 -11.59 -4.89
C SER A 49 6.29 -10.07 -5.14
N ASP A 50 5.99 -9.64 -6.37
CA ASP A 50 6.02 -8.23 -6.76
C ASP A 50 4.63 -7.59 -6.61
N PRO A 51 4.43 -6.64 -5.67
CA PRO A 51 3.16 -5.94 -5.51
C PRO A 51 2.77 -5.10 -6.75
N GLU A 52 3.72 -4.77 -7.62
CA GLU A 52 3.43 -4.04 -8.85
C GLU A 52 2.77 -4.91 -9.93
N GLU A 53 3.06 -6.22 -9.91
CA GLU A 53 2.44 -7.23 -10.79
C GLU A 53 1.13 -7.81 -10.24
N ALA A 54 0.78 -7.48 -9.00
CA ALA A 54 -0.42 -7.94 -8.34
C ALA A 54 -1.69 -7.31 -8.93
N ILE A 55 -2.82 -8.03 -8.83
CA ILE A 55 -4.12 -7.47 -9.16
C ILE A 55 -4.48 -6.37 -8.17
N ASP A 56 -4.79 -5.20 -8.72
CA ASP A 56 -5.45 -4.13 -7.97
C ASP A 56 -6.97 -4.34 -7.98
N PHE A 57 -7.52 -4.65 -6.81
CA PHE A 57 -8.95 -4.74 -6.58
C PHE A 57 -9.63 -3.36 -6.58
N GLY A 58 -8.86 -2.27 -6.50
CA GLY A 58 -9.31 -0.88 -6.55
C GLY A 58 -9.97 -0.37 -5.26
N HIS A 59 -10.71 -1.22 -4.55
CA HIS A 59 -11.34 -0.87 -3.28
C HIS A 59 -11.53 -2.09 -2.36
N VAL A 60 -11.45 -1.85 -1.05
CA VAL A 60 -11.51 -2.88 0.00
C VAL A 60 -12.74 -3.79 -0.10
N PRO A 61 -13.97 -3.29 -0.34
CA PRO A 61 -15.14 -4.16 -0.46
C PRO A 61 -14.99 -5.26 -1.51
N ARG A 62 -14.43 -4.95 -2.68
CA ARG A 62 -14.23 -5.94 -3.75
C ARG A 62 -13.19 -7.00 -3.40
N ALA A 63 -12.12 -6.60 -2.71
CA ALA A 63 -11.14 -7.55 -2.19
C ALA A 63 -11.75 -8.45 -1.10
N ALA A 64 -12.61 -7.89 -0.23
CA ALA A 64 -13.31 -8.66 0.80
C ALA A 64 -14.30 -9.67 0.19
N GLU A 65 -15.07 -9.26 -0.83
CA GLU A 65 -15.95 -10.16 -1.59
C GLU A 65 -15.17 -11.33 -2.19
N PHE A 66 -14.02 -11.06 -2.82
CA PHE A 66 -13.14 -12.10 -3.34
C PHE A 66 -12.68 -13.09 -2.25
N LEU A 67 -12.29 -12.60 -1.07
CA LEU A 67 -11.88 -13.45 0.04
C LEU A 67 -13.02 -14.32 0.57
N LEU A 68 -14.25 -13.78 0.63
CA LEU A 68 -15.44 -14.52 1.05
C LEU A 68 -15.82 -15.63 0.04
N GLU A 69 -15.64 -15.37 -1.25
CA GLU A 69 -15.90 -16.35 -2.30
C GLU A 69 -14.83 -17.45 -2.38
N SER A 70 -13.58 -17.10 -2.06
CA SER A 70 -12.39 -17.98 -2.16
C SER A 70 -12.26 -19.00 -1.01
N ARG A 71 -13.38 -19.42 -0.42
CA ARG A 71 -13.52 -20.33 0.74
C ARG A 71 -12.23 -21.02 1.21
N GLY A 72 -11.73 -20.62 2.38
CA GLY A 72 -10.57 -21.24 3.02
C GLY A 72 -9.22 -20.60 2.67
N LEU A 73 -9.19 -19.64 1.74
CA LEU A 73 -8.03 -18.78 1.51
C LEU A 73 -7.73 -17.95 2.76
N GLN A 74 -6.55 -18.13 3.34
CA GLN A 74 -6.06 -17.31 4.44
C GLN A 74 -5.21 -16.17 3.88
N ALA A 75 -5.85 -15.04 3.59
CA ALA A 75 -5.19 -13.88 3.04
C ALA A 75 -5.60 -12.58 3.74
N ASP A 76 -4.71 -11.61 3.68
CA ASP A 76 -4.90 -10.25 4.16
C ASP A 76 -5.14 -9.30 2.98
N ILE A 77 -5.88 -8.22 3.20
CA ILE A 77 -6.00 -7.12 2.24
C ILE A 77 -4.90 -6.11 2.53
N ILE A 78 -4.11 -5.77 1.51
CA ILE A 78 -3.01 -4.82 1.61
C ILE A 78 -3.38 -3.53 0.87
N LEU A 79 -3.34 -2.41 1.57
CA LEU A 79 -3.41 -1.08 0.97
C LEU A 79 -1.99 -0.63 0.68
N HIS A 80 -1.58 -0.75 -0.59
CA HIS A 80 -0.21 -0.51 -1.02
C HIS A 80 -0.02 0.93 -1.49
N PHE A 81 0.93 1.67 -0.92
CA PHE A 81 1.17 3.09 -1.20
C PHE A 81 2.48 3.36 -1.97
N GLY A 82 2.86 2.43 -2.86
CA GLY A 82 4.06 2.53 -3.70
C GLY A 82 5.38 2.23 -2.98
N HIS A 83 5.35 2.06 -1.65
CA HIS A 83 6.49 1.55 -0.89
C HIS A 83 5.99 0.74 0.31
N PRO A 84 6.45 -0.52 0.49
CA PRO A 84 5.91 -1.45 1.50
C PRO A 84 5.93 -0.93 2.94
N ALA A 85 6.87 -0.05 3.29
CA ALA A 85 6.94 0.56 4.62
C ALA A 85 5.73 1.44 5.00
N TYR A 86 4.89 1.80 4.03
CA TYR A 86 3.66 2.58 4.26
C TYR A 86 2.39 1.75 4.12
N ASP A 87 2.52 0.45 3.86
CA ASP A 87 1.36 -0.40 3.58
C ASP A 87 0.52 -0.62 4.84
N LEU A 88 -0.80 -0.56 4.65
CA LEU A 88 -1.75 -0.94 5.69
C LEU A 88 -2.27 -2.34 5.43
N ARG A 89 -2.29 -3.16 6.48
CA ARG A 89 -2.75 -4.55 6.41
C ARG A 89 -4.06 -4.70 7.16
N LEU A 90 -5.11 -5.09 6.44
CA LEU A 90 -6.41 -5.45 7.00
C LEU A 90 -6.49 -6.96 7.10
N LYS A 91 -6.59 -7.46 8.33
CA LYS A 91 -6.70 -8.90 8.59
C LYS A 91 -8.05 -9.42 8.14
N GLY A 92 -8.05 -10.43 7.27
CA GLY A 92 -9.26 -11.19 6.95
C GLY A 92 -9.75 -11.92 8.20
N THR A 93 -10.97 -11.63 8.67
CA THR A 93 -11.60 -12.39 9.75
C THR A 93 -11.95 -13.79 9.25
N ARG A 94 -11.38 -14.79 9.93
CA ARG A 94 -11.63 -16.23 9.71
C ARG A 94 -13.05 -16.64 9.99
#